data_AF-A0A1X2E835-F1
#
_entry.id   AF-A0A1X2E835-F1
#
_cell.length_a   1.000
_cell.length_b   1.000
_cell.length_c   1.000
_cell.angle_alpha   90.00
_cell.angle_beta   90.00
_cell.angle_gamma   90.00
#
_symmetry.space_group_name_H-M   'P 1'
#
loop_
_entity.id
_entity.type
_entity.pdbx_description
1 polymer ?
#
loop_
_entity_poly.entity_id
_entity_poly.type
_entity_poly.pdbx_seq_one_letter_code
_entity_poly.pdbx_strand_id
1 'polypeptide(L)'
;MNSPEWRSALTPDEQREVREIVSAATDFDGVAPVGEQVLRELGHDRTEHLLVTGGHPGPIDGYLNLSPPRDGGAGMAEMVVHPQARRRGIGAAMGRAAVAKTAGRNQFWAHGTLEPARATASALGLVAVRELVQMRRSLRDAGDPVPPVPGVQIRTYRGTSDDAELLRVNNAAFAYHPEQGGWTEADLAERRSEPWFDPAGLFLAFGAPDGDEAGRLLGFHWTKVHLDRPGIGEVYVVGVDPAAQGRRLGQTLTAIGIQYLAGRLSGLAEPTVMLYVESDNVAAVRTYQRLGFTTYSVDTAYAPAPG
;
A
#
# COMPACT_ATOMS: atom_id res chain seq x y z
N MET A 1 32.67 -13.06 -9.32
CA MET A 1 31.49 -12.18 -9.49
C MET A 1 31.97 -10.77 -9.24
N ASN A 2 31.77 -9.85 -10.20
CA ASN A 2 32.06 -8.44 -9.99
C ASN A 2 31.22 -7.90 -8.84
N SER A 3 31.74 -6.93 -8.10
CA SER A 3 30.99 -6.25 -7.04
C SER A 3 29.70 -5.65 -7.59
N PRO A 4 28.58 -5.71 -6.85
CA PRO A 4 27.32 -5.10 -7.29
C PRO A 4 27.50 -3.58 -7.48
N GLU A 5 27.14 -3.08 -8.65
CA GLU A 5 27.17 -1.65 -8.98
C GLU A 5 25.83 -1.00 -8.63
N TRP A 6 25.82 -0.22 -7.55
CA TRP A 6 24.65 0.55 -7.12
C TRP A 6 24.56 1.85 -7.90
N ARG A 7 23.34 2.18 -8.35
CA ARG A 7 23.02 3.41 -9.08
C ARG A 7 22.11 4.29 -8.21
N SER A 8 22.37 5.59 -8.15
CA SER A 8 21.49 6.56 -7.48
C SER A 8 20.40 7.13 -8.41
N ALA A 9 20.49 6.87 -9.71
CA ALA A 9 19.51 7.27 -10.72
C ALA A 9 19.59 6.31 -11.91
N LEU A 10 18.51 6.24 -12.70
CA LEU A 10 18.40 5.40 -13.89
C LEU A 10 18.20 6.26 -15.15
N THR A 11 18.87 5.88 -16.24
CA THR A 11 18.63 6.45 -17.57
C THR A 11 17.21 6.13 -18.07
N PRO A 12 16.65 6.90 -19.03
CA PRO A 12 15.33 6.59 -19.61
C PRO A 12 15.23 5.17 -20.20
N ASP A 13 16.32 4.64 -20.76
CA ASP A 13 16.37 3.28 -21.29
C ASP A 13 16.32 2.24 -20.17
N GLU A 14 17.11 2.40 -19.11
CA GLU A 14 17.06 1.52 -17.93
C GLU A 14 15.68 1.57 -17.25
N GLN A 15 15.06 2.76 -17.15
CA GLN A 15 13.71 2.88 -16.60
C GLN A 15 12.68 2.10 -17.42
N ARG A 16 12.77 2.16 -18.76
CA ARG A 16 11.90 1.38 -19.65
C ARG A 16 12.12 -0.12 -19.45
N GLU A 17 13.36 -0.60 -19.47
CA GLU A 17 13.69 -2.01 -19.29
C GLU A 17 13.25 -2.54 -17.91
N VAL A 18 13.38 -1.73 -16.86
CA VAL A 18 12.85 -2.07 -15.52
C VAL A 18 11.31 -2.18 -15.54
N ARG A 19 10.59 -1.32 -16.26
CA ARG A 19 9.14 -1.46 -16.41
C ARG A 19 8.76 -2.72 -17.19
N GLU A 20 9.55 -3.10 -18.19
CA GLU A 20 9.34 -4.32 -18.98
C GLU A 20 9.49 -5.59 -18.14
N ILE A 21 10.56 -5.72 -17.33
CA ILE A 21 10.74 -6.87 -16.42
C ILE A 21 9.64 -6.91 -15.34
N VAL A 22 9.20 -5.77 -14.81
CA VAL A 22 8.08 -5.69 -13.86
C VAL A 22 6.79 -6.18 -14.52
N SER A 23 6.49 -5.75 -15.75
CA SER A 23 5.32 -6.20 -16.51
C SER A 23 5.38 -7.71 -16.76
N ALA A 24 6.49 -8.21 -17.29
CA ALA A 24 6.66 -9.63 -17.60
C ALA A 24 6.53 -10.53 -16.36
N ALA A 25 7.06 -10.09 -15.21
CA ALA A 25 6.88 -10.81 -13.95
C ALA A 25 5.45 -10.71 -13.43
N THR A 26 4.78 -9.56 -13.57
CA THR A 26 3.36 -9.40 -13.19
C THR A 26 2.47 -10.34 -13.99
N ASP A 27 2.67 -10.41 -15.31
CA ASP A 27 1.90 -11.29 -16.19
C ASP A 27 2.13 -12.77 -15.87
N PHE A 28 3.36 -13.15 -15.49
CA PHE A 28 3.70 -14.52 -15.15
C PHE A 28 3.22 -14.94 -13.74
N ASP A 29 3.37 -14.06 -12.75
CA ASP A 29 3.06 -14.37 -11.34
C ASP A 29 1.62 -14.03 -10.95
N GLY A 30 0.91 -13.23 -11.74
CA GLY A 30 -0.41 -12.69 -11.42
C GLY A 30 -0.40 -11.63 -10.31
N VAL A 31 0.78 -11.20 -9.85
CA VAL A 31 0.99 -10.20 -8.80
C VAL A 31 2.16 -9.31 -9.20
N ALA A 32 2.01 -7.99 -9.02
CA ALA A 32 3.11 -7.05 -9.28
C ALA A 32 4.27 -7.32 -8.32
N PRO A 33 5.52 -7.48 -8.81
CA PRO A 33 6.66 -7.85 -7.98
C PRO A 33 7.25 -6.66 -7.19
N VAL A 34 6.83 -5.43 -7.52
CA VAL A 34 7.17 -4.19 -6.80
C VAL A 34 5.93 -3.29 -6.73
N GLY A 35 5.84 -2.44 -5.71
CA GLY A 35 4.74 -1.52 -5.47
C GLY A 35 4.75 -0.29 -6.39
N GLU A 36 3.62 0.44 -6.40
CA GLU A 36 3.46 1.68 -7.20
C GLU A 36 4.53 2.73 -6.84
N GLN A 37 4.94 2.80 -5.58
CA GLN A 37 5.98 3.75 -5.14
C GLN A 37 7.31 3.47 -5.83
N VAL A 38 7.74 2.22 -5.94
CA VAL A 38 9.00 1.86 -6.62
C VAL A 38 8.99 2.31 -8.07
N LEU A 39 7.85 2.17 -8.75
CA LEU A 39 7.69 2.61 -10.14
C LEU A 39 7.72 4.14 -10.29
N ARG A 40 7.29 4.89 -9.27
CA ARG A 40 7.44 6.35 -9.22
C ARG A 40 8.90 6.73 -8.99
N GLU A 41 9.60 6.04 -8.09
CA GLU A 41 11.01 6.35 -7.78
C GLU A 41 11.98 6.12 -8.95
N LEU A 42 11.61 5.36 -9.99
CA LEU A 42 12.46 5.14 -11.18
C LEU A 42 12.91 6.44 -11.85
N GLY A 43 12.08 7.50 -11.80
CA GLY A 43 12.38 8.81 -12.39
C GLY A 43 13.03 9.80 -11.43
N HIS A 44 13.34 9.39 -10.20
CA HIS A 44 13.88 10.24 -9.15
C HIS A 44 15.25 9.72 -8.67
N ASP A 45 15.94 10.52 -7.87
CA ASP A 45 17.25 10.22 -7.26
C ASP A 45 17.16 9.98 -5.74
N ARG A 46 15.97 9.59 -5.26
CA ARG A 46 15.66 9.41 -3.83
C ARG A 46 15.91 7.98 -3.33
N THR A 47 16.17 7.04 -4.23
CA THR A 47 16.41 5.62 -3.92
C THR A 47 17.66 5.10 -4.61
N GLU A 48 18.13 3.93 -4.20
CA GLU A 48 19.27 3.26 -4.84
C GLU A 48 18.80 2.02 -5.60
N HIS A 49 19.46 1.75 -6.73
CA HIS A 49 19.04 0.72 -7.68
C HIS A 49 20.18 -0.25 -7.96
N LEU A 50 19.83 -1.52 -8.14
CA LEU A 50 20.72 -2.56 -8.64
C LEU A 50 20.11 -3.21 -9.88
N LEU A 51 20.89 -3.26 -10.97
CA LEU A 51 20.51 -3.92 -12.21
C LEU A 51 21.44 -5.12 -12.44
N VAL A 52 20.86 -6.27 -12.76
CA VAL A 52 21.60 -7.49 -13.14
C VAL A 52 21.28 -7.80 -14.58
N THR A 53 22.30 -7.86 -15.43
CA THR A 53 22.16 -8.15 -16.87
C THR A 53 22.65 -9.56 -17.20
N GLY A 54 22.00 -10.21 -18.16
CA GLY A 54 22.33 -11.57 -18.62
C GLY A 54 23.59 -11.68 -19.48
N GLY A 55 24.29 -10.57 -19.72
CA GLY A 55 25.47 -10.44 -20.57
C GLY A 55 25.69 -8.98 -20.96
N HIS A 56 26.85 -8.66 -21.55
CA HIS A 56 27.11 -7.34 -22.12
C HIS A 56 27.43 -7.42 -23.62
N PRO A 57 26.58 -6.86 -24.49
CA PRO A 57 25.25 -6.28 -24.23
C PRO A 57 24.18 -7.38 -24.01
N GLY A 58 23.19 -7.14 -23.12
CA GLY A 58 22.12 -8.09 -22.80
C GLY A 58 21.03 -7.48 -21.92
N PRO A 59 19.82 -8.07 -21.90
CA PRO A 59 18.67 -7.54 -21.17
C PRO A 59 18.88 -7.58 -19.64
N ILE A 60 18.13 -6.74 -18.93
CA ILE A 60 18.02 -6.80 -17.47
C ILE A 60 17.29 -8.10 -17.07
N ASP A 61 18.02 -9.00 -16.41
CA ASP A 61 17.52 -10.24 -15.84
C ASP A 61 17.03 -10.08 -14.39
N GLY A 62 17.45 -9.00 -13.71
CA GLY A 62 17.03 -8.71 -12.34
C GLY A 62 17.14 -7.24 -11.97
N TYR A 63 16.20 -6.78 -11.15
CA TYR A 63 16.16 -5.42 -10.62
C TYR A 63 15.90 -5.45 -9.11
N LEU A 64 16.53 -4.53 -8.39
CA LEU A 64 16.23 -4.24 -6.99
C LEU A 64 16.20 -2.72 -6.78
N ASN A 65 15.14 -2.25 -6.11
CA ASN A 65 15.07 -0.94 -5.50
C ASN A 65 15.42 -1.04 -4.01
N LEU A 66 16.17 -0.07 -3.49
CA LEU A 66 16.41 0.11 -2.07
C LEU A 66 15.99 1.52 -1.67
N SER A 67 14.88 1.61 -0.96
CA SER A 67 14.39 2.83 -0.35
C SER A 67 15.08 3.08 0.99
N PRO A 68 15.51 4.33 1.29
CA PRO A 68 16.15 4.65 2.56
C PRO A 68 15.15 4.52 3.73
N PRO A 69 15.66 4.36 4.97
CA PRO A 69 14.85 4.49 6.19
C PRO A 69 14.00 5.77 6.21
N ARG A 70 12.75 5.66 6.66
CA ARG A 70 11.89 6.80 7.02
C ARG A 70 11.61 6.79 8.51
N ASP A 71 11.67 7.95 9.16
CA ASP A 71 11.28 8.19 10.55
C ASP A 71 11.79 7.15 11.58
N GLY A 72 13.05 6.72 11.43
CA GLY A 72 13.69 5.75 12.32
C GLY A 72 13.36 4.28 12.03
N GLY A 73 12.62 3.99 10.96
CA GLY A 73 12.34 2.64 10.48
C GLY A 73 13.50 1.97 9.74
N ALA A 74 13.26 0.78 9.19
CA ALA A 74 14.20 0.08 8.31
C ALA A 74 14.13 0.61 6.87
N GLY A 75 15.24 0.52 6.14
CA GLY A 75 15.18 0.67 4.68
C GLY A 75 14.41 -0.48 4.05
N MET A 76 13.69 -0.23 2.95
CA MET A 76 12.87 -1.24 2.28
C MET A 76 13.48 -1.62 0.94
N ALA A 77 13.67 -2.91 0.69
CA ALA A 77 14.10 -3.43 -0.60
C ALA A 77 12.95 -4.16 -1.29
N GLU A 78 12.74 -3.85 -2.57
CA GLU A 78 11.80 -4.56 -3.43
C GLU A 78 12.55 -5.03 -4.67
N MET A 79 12.33 -6.27 -5.09
CA MET A 79 13.17 -6.87 -6.12
C MET A 79 12.42 -7.88 -6.98
N VAL A 80 12.83 -7.94 -8.25
CA VAL A 80 12.27 -8.82 -9.27
C VAL A 80 13.39 -9.52 -10.02
N VAL A 81 13.17 -10.79 -10.35
CA VAL A 81 13.99 -11.55 -11.31
C VAL A 81 13.09 -11.97 -12.45
N HIS A 82 13.54 -11.72 -13.68
CA HIS A 82 12.80 -12.04 -14.88
C HIS A 82 12.41 -13.52 -14.85
N PRO A 83 11.15 -13.91 -15.16
CA PRO A 83 10.68 -15.29 -14.99
C PRO A 83 11.60 -16.34 -15.64
N GLN A 84 12.13 -16.05 -16.83
CA GLN A 84 13.03 -16.96 -17.56
C GLN A 84 14.47 -17.01 -17.04
N ALA A 85 14.86 -16.05 -16.20
CA ALA A 85 16.18 -15.96 -15.56
C ALA A 85 16.19 -16.48 -14.11
N ARG A 86 15.04 -16.93 -13.59
CA ARG A 86 14.91 -17.49 -12.23
C ARG A 86 15.75 -18.74 -12.06
N ARG A 87 16.01 -19.07 -10.78
CA ARG A 87 16.80 -20.24 -10.35
C ARG A 87 18.27 -20.24 -10.78
N ARG A 88 18.80 -19.09 -11.22
CA ARG A 88 20.22 -18.86 -11.55
C ARG A 88 21.01 -18.13 -10.45
N GLY A 89 20.44 -17.99 -9.24
CA GLY A 89 21.08 -17.32 -8.11
C GLY A 89 21.01 -15.79 -8.11
N ILE A 90 20.44 -15.16 -9.14
CA ILE A 90 20.31 -13.69 -9.29
C ILE A 90 19.62 -13.06 -8.09
N GLY A 91 18.43 -13.56 -7.71
CA GLY A 91 17.67 -13.02 -6.58
C GLY A 91 18.47 -13.08 -5.27
N ALA A 92 19.11 -14.22 -4.99
CA ALA A 92 19.95 -14.36 -3.80
C ALA A 92 21.18 -13.44 -3.83
N ALA A 93 21.76 -13.17 -5.00
CA ALA A 93 22.86 -12.22 -5.14
C ALA A 93 22.43 -10.79 -4.85
N MET A 94 21.29 -10.34 -5.39
CA MET A 94 20.72 -9.01 -5.12
C MET A 94 20.35 -8.86 -3.64
N GLY A 95 19.70 -9.87 -3.05
CA GLY A 95 19.36 -9.87 -1.63
C GLY A 95 20.59 -9.74 -0.72
N ARG A 96 21.66 -10.52 -0.98
CA ARG A 96 22.93 -10.39 -0.24
C ARG A 96 23.57 -9.01 -0.40
N ALA A 97 23.51 -8.42 -1.60
CA ALA A 97 24.04 -7.09 -1.85
C ALA A 97 23.32 -6.02 -1.01
N ALA A 98 21.99 -6.08 -0.93
CA ALA A 98 21.20 -5.16 -0.11
C ALA A 98 21.48 -5.33 1.39
N VAL A 99 21.52 -6.58 1.89
CA VAL A 99 21.88 -6.88 3.29
C VAL A 99 23.26 -6.34 3.64
N ALA A 100 24.26 -6.57 2.78
CA ALA A 100 25.62 -6.09 3.01
C ALA A 100 25.69 -4.56 3.05
N LYS A 101 25.01 -3.89 2.10
CA LYS A 101 24.99 -2.43 2.00
C LYS A 101 24.37 -1.75 3.22
N THR A 102 23.33 -2.34 3.78
CA THR A 102 22.63 -1.76 4.94
C THR A 102 23.12 -2.29 6.28
N ALA A 103 24.16 -3.14 6.28
CA ALA A 103 24.63 -3.89 7.43
C ALA A 103 23.49 -4.65 8.14
N GLY A 104 22.62 -5.28 7.36
CA GLY A 104 21.49 -6.09 7.83
C GLY A 104 20.29 -5.30 8.35
N ARG A 105 20.23 -3.99 8.12
CA ARG A 105 19.14 -3.13 8.63
C ARG A 105 17.97 -2.94 7.66
N ASN A 106 18.06 -3.46 6.43
CA ASN A 106 16.93 -3.40 5.50
C ASN A 106 15.95 -4.57 5.68
N GLN A 107 14.73 -4.33 5.24
CA GLN A 107 13.71 -5.35 5.02
C GLN A 107 13.55 -5.63 3.51
N PHE A 108 12.86 -6.70 3.18
CA PHE A 108 12.49 -7.10 1.82
C PHE A 108 10.99 -7.29 1.75
N TRP A 109 10.32 -6.61 0.81
CA TRP A 109 8.90 -6.80 0.60
C TRP A 109 8.64 -7.95 -0.38
N ALA A 110 7.75 -8.87 0.00
CA ALA A 110 7.31 -9.97 -0.85
C ALA A 110 5.81 -9.87 -1.11
N HIS A 111 5.44 -9.18 -2.21
CA HIS A 111 4.05 -9.06 -2.65
C HIS A 111 3.41 -10.43 -2.92
N GLY A 112 2.24 -10.66 -2.33
CA GLY A 112 1.50 -11.93 -2.38
C GLY A 112 2.19 -13.11 -1.68
N THR A 113 3.38 -12.90 -1.10
CA THR A 113 4.19 -13.93 -0.44
C THR A 113 4.26 -15.20 -1.28
N LEU A 114 4.72 -15.10 -2.52
CA LEU A 114 4.78 -16.24 -3.44
C LEU A 114 5.82 -17.29 -2.98
N GLU A 115 5.65 -18.54 -3.42
CA GLU A 115 6.57 -19.63 -3.08
C GLU A 115 8.05 -19.33 -3.43
N PRO A 116 8.38 -18.74 -4.60
CA PRO A 116 9.76 -18.36 -4.90
C PRO A 116 10.35 -17.32 -3.93
N ALA A 117 9.52 -16.41 -3.42
CA ALA A 117 9.94 -15.40 -2.45
C ALA A 117 10.23 -16.05 -1.09
N ARG A 118 9.33 -16.94 -0.61
CA ARG A 118 9.54 -17.75 0.61
C ARG A 118 10.83 -18.58 0.54
N ALA A 119 11.04 -19.27 -0.59
CA ALA A 119 12.24 -20.08 -0.80
C ALA A 119 13.52 -19.22 -0.82
N THR A 120 13.47 -18.04 -1.43
CA THR A 120 14.61 -17.10 -1.46
C THR A 120 14.89 -16.52 -0.07
N ALA A 121 13.85 -16.13 0.68
CA ALA A 121 13.99 -15.65 2.05
C ALA A 121 14.63 -16.71 2.95
N SER A 122 14.17 -17.96 2.88
CA SER A 122 14.76 -19.09 3.61
C SER A 122 16.23 -19.33 3.22
N ALA A 123 16.55 -19.30 1.92
CA ALA A 123 17.92 -19.47 1.45
C ALA A 123 18.88 -18.33 1.87
N LEU A 124 18.33 -17.15 2.20
CA LEU A 124 19.07 -16.00 2.71
C LEU A 124 19.07 -15.92 4.25
N GLY A 125 18.41 -16.85 4.95
CA GLY A 125 18.27 -16.82 6.41
C GLY A 125 17.41 -15.66 6.92
N LEU A 126 16.49 -15.16 6.10
CA LEU A 126 15.57 -14.09 6.47
C LEU A 126 14.33 -14.66 7.15
N VAL A 127 13.76 -13.89 8.08
CA VAL A 127 12.53 -14.22 8.81
C VAL A 127 11.44 -13.20 8.50
N ALA A 128 10.18 -13.63 8.53
CA ALA A 128 9.04 -12.73 8.40
C ALA A 128 8.96 -11.84 9.66
N VAL A 129 8.88 -10.52 9.47
CA VAL A 129 8.81 -9.54 10.57
C VAL A 129 7.55 -8.67 10.52
N ARG A 130 6.86 -8.62 9.38
CA ARG A 130 5.59 -7.91 9.18
C ARG A 130 4.77 -8.63 8.13
N GLU A 131 3.47 -8.72 8.31
CA GLU A 131 2.53 -9.26 7.33
C GLU A 131 1.39 -8.27 7.12
N LEU A 132 1.23 -7.81 5.88
CA LEU A 132 0.16 -6.93 5.44
C LEU A 132 -0.87 -7.78 4.68
N VAL A 133 -2.06 -7.90 5.25
CA VAL A 133 -3.14 -8.73 4.70
C VAL A 133 -3.98 -7.90 3.73
N GLN A 134 -4.04 -8.32 2.48
CA GLN A 134 -5.05 -7.82 1.55
C GLN A 134 -6.34 -8.59 1.76
N MET A 135 -7.42 -7.88 2.06
CA MET A 135 -8.77 -8.47 2.13
C MET A 135 -9.64 -7.95 0.99
N ARG A 136 -10.58 -8.76 0.53
CA ARG A 136 -11.55 -8.40 -0.51
C ARG A 136 -12.97 -8.81 -0.15
N ARG A 137 -13.95 -8.13 -0.73
CA ARG A 137 -15.35 -8.59 -0.82
C ARG A 137 -15.99 -8.13 -2.12
N SER A 138 -17.00 -8.89 -2.58
CA SER A 138 -17.85 -8.45 -3.69
C SER A 138 -18.68 -7.23 -3.31
N LEU A 139 -18.92 -6.36 -4.29
CA LEU A 139 -19.81 -5.20 -4.22
C LEU A 139 -21.20 -5.47 -4.83
N ARG A 140 -21.48 -6.69 -5.32
CA ARG A 140 -22.81 -7.05 -5.85
C ARG A 140 -23.92 -6.97 -4.80
N ASP A 141 -23.56 -7.24 -3.55
CA ASP A 141 -24.41 -7.04 -2.38
C ASP A 141 -23.71 -6.04 -1.45
N ALA A 142 -23.99 -4.75 -1.65
CA ALA A 142 -23.43 -3.67 -0.84
C ALA A 142 -24.05 -3.61 0.58
N GLY A 143 -25.05 -4.44 0.86
CA GLY A 143 -25.81 -4.43 2.11
C GLY A 143 -26.82 -3.29 2.22
N ASP A 144 -27.53 -3.27 3.35
CA ASP A 144 -28.58 -2.30 3.65
C ASP A 144 -28.04 -0.87 3.83
N PRO A 145 -28.86 0.17 3.58
CA PRO A 145 -28.52 1.57 3.87
C PRO A 145 -27.92 1.74 5.27
N VAL A 146 -26.83 2.51 5.36
CA VAL A 146 -26.14 2.72 6.64
C VAL A 146 -27.00 3.64 7.51
N PRO A 147 -27.39 3.23 8.73
CA PRO A 147 -28.18 4.08 9.60
C PRO A 147 -27.37 5.29 10.07
N PRO A 148 -28.01 6.44 10.30
CA PRO A 148 -27.33 7.63 10.81
C PRO A 148 -26.75 7.34 12.20
N VAL A 149 -25.56 7.90 12.47
CA VAL A 149 -24.94 7.82 13.79
C VAL A 149 -25.37 9.05 14.61
N PRO A 150 -25.96 8.88 15.80
CA PRO A 150 -26.37 10.01 16.64
C PRO A 150 -25.21 10.95 16.94
N GLY A 151 -25.46 12.27 16.79
CA GLY A 151 -24.47 13.31 17.06
C GLY A 151 -23.35 13.41 16.02
N VAL A 152 -23.52 12.81 14.83
CA VAL A 152 -22.52 12.80 13.76
C VAL A 152 -23.16 13.25 12.45
N GLN A 153 -22.50 14.18 11.76
CA GLN A 153 -22.83 14.60 10.41
C GLN A 153 -21.76 14.08 9.44
N ILE A 154 -22.19 13.31 8.44
CA ILE A 154 -21.27 12.80 7.40
C ILE A 154 -21.49 13.59 6.12
N ARG A 155 -20.39 14.06 5.53
CA ARG A 155 -20.36 14.72 4.22
C ARG A 155 -19.10 14.34 3.46
N THR A 156 -19.05 14.65 2.17
CA THR A 156 -17.82 14.49 1.40
C THR A 156 -16.87 15.68 1.61
N TYR A 157 -15.62 15.47 1.19
CA TYR A 157 -14.56 16.47 1.17
C TYR A 157 -14.90 17.65 0.24
N ARG A 158 -14.58 18.86 0.70
CA ARG A 158 -14.94 20.13 0.02
C ARG A 158 -13.73 20.91 -0.50
N GLY A 159 -12.54 20.32 -0.46
CA GLY A 159 -11.31 20.99 -0.84
C GLY A 159 -10.46 21.37 0.38
N THR A 160 -9.48 22.23 0.15
CA THR A 160 -8.39 22.51 1.09
C THR A 160 -8.84 23.08 2.44
N SER A 161 -10.08 23.57 2.56
CA SER A 161 -10.66 23.96 3.86
C SER A 161 -10.84 22.79 4.83
N ASP A 162 -10.86 21.55 4.35
CA ASP A 162 -10.94 20.34 5.18
C ASP A 162 -9.54 19.77 5.55
N ASP A 163 -8.46 20.24 4.92
CA ASP A 163 -7.13 19.62 5.01
C ASP A 163 -6.57 19.61 6.43
N ALA A 164 -6.73 20.72 7.16
CA ALA A 164 -6.19 20.85 8.51
C ALA A 164 -6.77 19.79 9.45
N GLU A 165 -8.08 19.57 9.40
CA GLU A 165 -8.74 18.55 10.23
C GLU A 165 -8.44 17.14 9.71
N LEU A 166 -8.39 16.94 8.39
CA LEU A 166 -8.05 15.65 7.79
C LEU A 166 -6.64 15.20 8.22
N LEU A 167 -5.65 16.10 8.15
CA LEU A 167 -4.28 15.85 8.60
C LEU A 167 -4.24 15.59 10.12
N ARG A 168 -4.95 16.37 10.92
CA ARG A 168 -5.00 16.19 12.38
C ARG A 168 -5.51 14.80 12.73
N VAL A 169 -6.63 14.37 12.13
CA VAL A 169 -7.21 13.05 12.40
C VAL A 169 -6.35 11.93 11.83
N ASN A 170 -5.79 12.08 10.63
CA ASN A 170 -4.86 11.11 10.06
C ASN A 170 -3.66 10.88 10.97
N ASN A 171 -2.96 11.95 11.34
CA ASN A 171 -1.74 11.85 12.14
C ASN A 171 -2.03 11.36 13.57
N ALA A 172 -3.21 11.63 14.12
CA ALA A 172 -3.64 11.05 15.40
C ALA A 172 -3.99 9.56 15.29
N ALA A 173 -4.75 9.15 14.27
CA ALA A 173 -5.17 7.77 14.07
C ALA A 173 -3.99 6.84 13.71
N PHE A 174 -2.98 7.38 13.04
CA PHE A 174 -1.82 6.65 12.51
C PHE A 174 -0.50 7.09 13.15
N ALA A 175 -0.51 7.60 14.39
CA ALA A 175 0.66 8.18 15.06
C ALA A 175 1.90 7.25 15.12
N TYR A 176 1.69 5.93 15.11
CA TYR A 176 2.76 4.92 15.13
C TYR A 176 2.93 4.19 13.78
N HIS A 177 2.20 4.60 12.74
CA HIS A 177 2.24 3.92 11.43
C HIS A 177 3.38 4.48 10.57
N PRO A 178 4.33 3.65 10.10
CA PRO A 178 5.54 4.12 9.42
C PRO A 178 5.27 4.83 8.09
N GLU A 179 4.16 4.51 7.43
CA GLU A 179 3.86 5.02 6.07
C GLU A 179 2.63 5.96 6.02
N GLN A 180 1.84 6.01 7.10
CA GLN A 180 0.53 6.69 7.13
C GLN A 180 0.48 7.77 8.22
N GLY A 181 1.35 7.71 9.23
CA GLY A 181 1.55 8.80 10.18
C GLY A 181 2.36 9.95 9.58
N GLY A 182 2.32 11.10 10.25
CA GLY A 182 3.20 12.23 9.93
C GLY A 182 2.94 12.92 8.59
N TRP A 183 1.78 12.70 7.97
CA TRP A 183 1.44 13.35 6.71
C TRP A 183 1.41 14.87 6.85
N THR A 184 1.82 15.53 5.78
CA THR A 184 1.86 16.97 5.61
C THR A 184 0.88 17.41 4.51
N GLU A 185 0.71 18.72 4.33
CA GLU A 185 -0.07 19.26 3.21
C GLU A 185 0.49 18.81 1.85
N ALA A 186 1.80 18.60 1.74
CA ALA A 186 2.44 18.12 0.52
C ALA A 186 2.00 16.68 0.18
N ASP A 187 1.91 15.80 1.18
CA ASP A 187 1.46 14.42 0.99
C ASP A 187 0.01 14.33 0.51
N LEU A 188 -0.86 15.24 1.00
CA LEU A 188 -2.23 15.36 0.52
C LEU A 188 -2.28 15.96 -0.89
N ALA A 189 -1.49 16.99 -1.17
CA ALA A 189 -1.45 17.62 -2.48
C ALA A 189 -0.99 16.64 -3.58
N GLU A 190 0.01 15.81 -3.29
CA GLU A 190 0.46 14.73 -4.17
C GLU A 190 -0.67 13.73 -4.45
N ARG A 191 -1.40 13.28 -3.43
CA ARG A 191 -2.53 12.34 -3.63
C ARG A 191 -3.71 12.96 -4.37
N ARG A 192 -3.93 14.26 -4.22
CA ARG A 192 -4.98 14.98 -4.97
C ARG A 192 -4.65 15.19 -6.44
N SER A 193 -3.37 15.18 -6.81
CA SER A 193 -2.96 15.32 -8.21
C SER A 193 -3.00 14.01 -8.99
N GLU A 194 -3.16 12.88 -8.29
CA GLU A 194 -3.30 11.57 -8.92
C GLU A 194 -4.62 11.45 -9.70
N PRO A 195 -4.63 10.79 -10.87
CA PRO A 195 -5.79 10.73 -11.76
C PRO A 195 -6.96 9.93 -11.19
N TRP A 196 -6.72 9.11 -10.15
CA TRP A 196 -7.76 8.37 -9.45
C TRP A 196 -8.48 9.20 -8.38
N PHE A 197 -7.96 10.38 -8.03
CA PHE A 197 -8.53 11.21 -6.97
C PHE A 197 -9.96 11.64 -7.29
N ASP A 198 -10.85 11.46 -6.32
CA ASP A 198 -12.24 11.84 -6.41
C ASP A 198 -12.73 12.42 -5.07
N PRO A 199 -13.05 13.72 -4.98
CA PRO A 199 -13.51 14.33 -3.73
C PRO A 199 -14.85 13.76 -3.26
N ALA A 200 -15.68 13.22 -4.15
CA ALA A 200 -16.92 12.54 -3.78
C ALA A 200 -16.67 11.16 -3.15
N GLY A 201 -15.48 10.60 -3.32
CA GLY A 201 -15.02 9.35 -2.71
C GLY A 201 -14.31 9.52 -1.36
N LEU A 202 -14.19 10.75 -0.82
CA LEU A 202 -13.62 11.03 0.49
C LEU A 202 -14.71 11.49 1.46
N PHE A 203 -15.09 10.59 2.37
CA PHE A 203 -16.14 10.81 3.37
C PHE A 203 -15.55 11.28 4.69
N LEU A 204 -16.15 12.32 5.26
CA LEU A 204 -15.73 12.98 6.49
C LEU A 204 -16.88 12.95 7.51
N ALA A 205 -16.62 12.44 8.71
CA ALA A 205 -17.56 12.40 9.82
C ALA A 205 -17.24 13.50 10.83
N PHE A 206 -18.12 14.49 10.94
CA PHE A 206 -18.02 15.62 11.87
C PHE A 206 -18.96 15.45 13.06
N GLY A 207 -18.60 16.02 14.21
CA GLY A 207 -19.54 16.19 15.31
C GLY A 207 -20.70 17.10 14.90
N ALA A 208 -21.92 16.72 15.28
CA ALA A 208 -23.14 17.45 14.92
C ALA A 208 -23.14 18.88 15.50
N PRO A 209 -23.82 19.85 14.85
CA PRO A 209 -23.79 21.27 15.24
C PRO A 209 -24.24 21.57 16.68
N ASP A 210 -25.11 20.72 17.24
CA ASP A 210 -25.73 20.93 18.55
C ASP A 210 -25.00 20.20 19.69
N GLY A 211 -23.79 19.66 19.45
CA GLY A 211 -23.01 18.91 20.42
C GLY A 211 -21.66 19.54 20.77
N ASP A 212 -21.01 19.04 21.82
CA ASP A 212 -19.72 19.55 22.33
C ASP A 212 -18.56 19.41 21.32
N GLU A 213 -18.72 18.57 20.29
CA GLU A 213 -17.75 18.35 19.21
C GLU A 213 -18.17 19.01 17.89
N ALA A 214 -19.08 19.99 17.92
CA ALA A 214 -19.61 20.65 16.74
C ALA A 214 -18.51 21.11 15.78
N GLY A 215 -18.56 20.63 14.54
CA GLY A 215 -17.62 21.01 13.48
C GLY A 215 -16.22 20.37 13.58
N ARG A 216 -15.95 19.55 14.61
CA ARG A 216 -14.70 18.78 14.75
C ARG A 216 -14.77 17.50 13.93
N LEU A 217 -13.70 17.18 13.18
CA LEU A 217 -13.61 15.92 12.46
C LEU A 217 -13.33 14.78 13.43
N LEU A 218 -14.17 13.74 13.37
CA LEU A 218 -14.12 12.55 14.22
C LEU A 218 -13.50 11.35 13.49
N GLY A 219 -13.58 11.34 12.17
CA GLY A 219 -13.05 10.27 11.33
C GLY A 219 -13.29 10.51 9.86
N PHE A 220 -12.63 9.74 9.02
CA PHE A 220 -12.78 9.79 7.57
C PHE A 220 -12.61 8.42 6.93
N HIS A 221 -13.14 8.29 5.72
CA HIS A 221 -12.86 7.17 4.83
C HIS A 221 -12.63 7.70 3.43
N TRP A 222 -11.40 7.53 2.95
CA TRP A 222 -10.98 7.80 1.60
C TRP A 222 -11.09 6.52 0.77
N THR A 223 -11.90 6.55 -0.29
CA THR A 223 -12.01 5.46 -1.26
C THR A 223 -11.17 5.75 -2.50
N LYS A 224 -10.68 4.69 -3.15
CA LYS A 224 -9.98 4.77 -4.44
C LYS A 224 -10.65 3.83 -5.45
N VAL A 225 -10.74 4.26 -6.70
CA VAL A 225 -11.11 3.39 -7.83
C VAL A 225 -9.87 3.18 -8.67
N HIS A 226 -9.51 1.91 -8.90
CA HIS A 226 -8.33 1.59 -9.71
C HIS A 226 -8.63 1.77 -11.19
N LEU A 227 -7.85 2.64 -11.86
CA LEU A 227 -8.01 2.91 -13.29
C LEU A 227 -7.39 1.81 -14.16
N ASP A 228 -6.36 1.15 -13.65
CA ASP A 228 -5.62 0.02 -14.26
C ASP A 228 -6.30 -1.33 -14.04
N ARG A 229 -7.23 -1.43 -13.07
CA ARG A 229 -7.93 -2.66 -12.68
C ARG A 229 -9.44 -2.45 -12.69
N PRO A 230 -10.10 -2.59 -13.86
CA PRO A 230 -11.53 -2.42 -13.98
C PRO A 230 -12.29 -3.29 -12.96
N GLY A 231 -13.23 -2.70 -12.24
CA GLY A 231 -14.08 -3.40 -11.27
C GLY A 231 -13.52 -3.39 -9.85
N ILE A 232 -12.35 -2.81 -9.64
CA ILE A 232 -11.70 -2.79 -8.33
C ILE A 232 -11.81 -1.40 -7.68
N GLY A 233 -12.47 -1.36 -6.54
CA GLY A 233 -12.41 -0.26 -5.58
C GLY A 233 -11.53 -0.61 -4.39
N GLU A 234 -11.14 0.39 -3.62
CA GLU A 234 -10.27 0.24 -2.45
C GLU A 234 -10.76 1.11 -1.28
N VAL A 235 -10.75 0.53 -0.08
CA VAL A 235 -10.71 1.28 1.19
C VAL A 235 -9.29 1.80 1.32
N TYR A 236 -9.02 2.97 0.72
CA TYR A 236 -7.66 3.49 0.58
C TYR A 236 -7.09 3.93 1.93
N VAL A 237 -7.85 4.75 2.67
CA VAL A 237 -7.52 5.11 4.06
C VAL A 237 -8.79 5.21 4.87
N VAL A 238 -8.80 4.59 6.05
CA VAL A 238 -9.86 4.81 7.05
C VAL A 238 -9.23 5.16 8.39
N GLY A 239 -9.54 6.35 8.89
CA GLY A 239 -8.99 6.88 10.14
C GLY A 239 -10.11 7.36 11.05
N VAL A 240 -10.03 7.03 12.35
CA VAL A 240 -10.92 7.55 13.39
C VAL A 240 -10.06 8.19 14.45
N ASP A 241 -10.39 9.43 14.83
CA ASP A 241 -9.71 10.12 15.91
C ASP A 241 -9.73 9.25 17.17
N PRO A 242 -8.58 8.97 17.82
CA PRO A 242 -8.53 8.21 19.06
C PRO A 242 -9.54 8.67 20.13
N ALA A 243 -9.83 9.97 20.22
CA ALA A 243 -10.82 10.52 21.14
C ALA A 243 -12.28 10.17 20.78
N ALA A 244 -12.55 9.77 19.54
CA ALA A 244 -13.88 9.41 19.03
C ALA A 244 -14.05 7.90 18.79
N GLN A 245 -13.08 7.07 19.18
CA GLN A 245 -13.16 5.61 19.06
C GLN A 245 -14.26 5.01 19.96
N GLY A 246 -14.65 3.76 19.70
CA GLY A 246 -15.72 3.07 20.42
C GLY A 246 -17.15 3.44 19.98
N ARG A 247 -17.31 4.47 19.13
CA ARG A 247 -18.62 4.93 18.62
C ARG A 247 -19.08 4.23 17.33
N ARG A 248 -18.41 3.16 16.93
CA ARG A 248 -18.61 2.43 15.65
C ARG A 248 -18.39 3.28 14.38
N LEU A 249 -17.76 4.46 14.49
CA LEU A 249 -17.50 5.36 13.36
C LEU A 249 -16.74 4.68 12.21
N GLY A 250 -15.71 3.90 12.52
CA GLY A 250 -14.95 3.16 11.49
C GLY A 250 -15.85 2.22 10.69
N GLN A 251 -16.71 1.45 11.37
CA GLN A 251 -17.66 0.55 10.72
C GLN A 251 -18.65 1.31 9.83
N THR A 252 -19.22 2.41 10.32
CA THR A 252 -20.15 3.26 9.57
C THR A 252 -19.49 3.86 8.34
N LEU A 253 -18.30 4.47 8.50
CA LEU A 253 -17.55 5.10 7.42
C LEU A 253 -17.15 4.08 6.35
N THR A 254 -16.68 2.89 6.74
CA THR A 254 -16.36 1.82 5.81
C THR A 254 -17.61 1.37 5.04
N ALA A 255 -18.75 1.19 5.71
CA ALA A 255 -20.00 0.80 5.05
C ALA A 255 -20.49 1.85 4.04
N ILE A 256 -20.40 3.14 4.36
CA ILE A 256 -20.74 4.24 3.43
C ILE A 256 -19.85 4.20 2.18
N GLY A 257 -18.54 4.03 2.35
CA GLY A 257 -17.63 3.97 1.21
C GLY A 257 -17.83 2.71 0.36
N ILE A 258 -18.23 1.58 0.96
CA ILE A 258 -18.62 0.37 0.21
C ILE A 258 -19.85 0.65 -0.66
N GLN A 259 -20.87 1.31 -0.13
CA GLN A 259 -22.05 1.69 -0.92
C GLN A 259 -21.70 2.65 -2.05
N TYR A 260 -20.82 3.62 -1.78
CA TYR A 260 -20.29 4.51 -2.80
C TYR A 260 -19.60 3.76 -3.93
N LEU A 261 -18.64 2.89 -3.59
CA LEU A 261 -17.90 2.09 -4.56
C LEU A 261 -18.82 1.13 -5.34
N ALA A 262 -19.82 0.53 -4.68
CA ALA A 262 -20.80 -0.32 -5.34
C ALA A 262 -21.60 0.46 -6.39
N GLY A 263 -22.04 1.68 -6.07
CA GLY A 263 -22.70 2.56 -7.05
C GLY A 263 -21.79 2.91 -8.22
N ARG A 264 -20.53 3.29 -7.94
CA ARG A 264 -19.52 3.66 -8.95
C ARG A 264 -19.11 2.52 -9.87
N LEU A 265 -19.17 1.28 -9.39
CA LEU A 265 -18.71 0.09 -10.11
C LEU A 265 -19.87 -0.83 -10.54
N SER A 266 -21.12 -0.40 -10.36
CA SER A 266 -22.34 -1.18 -10.59
C SER A 266 -22.47 -1.77 -12.00
N GLY A 267 -21.92 -1.10 -13.02
CA GLY A 267 -21.96 -1.55 -14.42
C GLY A 267 -20.93 -2.62 -14.79
N LEU A 268 -20.08 -3.04 -13.86
CA LEU A 268 -18.98 -3.98 -14.12
C LEU A 268 -19.37 -5.41 -13.70
N ALA A 269 -18.75 -6.40 -14.34
CA ALA A 269 -19.13 -7.80 -14.14
C ALA A 269 -18.80 -8.30 -12.72
N GLU A 270 -17.62 -8.00 -12.21
CA GLU A 270 -17.16 -8.49 -10.89
C GLU A 270 -16.67 -7.35 -9.99
N PRO A 271 -17.57 -6.41 -9.61
CA PRO A 271 -17.19 -5.27 -8.82
C PRO A 271 -16.79 -5.76 -7.42
N THR A 272 -15.60 -5.37 -6.99
CA THR A 272 -14.93 -5.86 -5.79
C THR A 272 -14.28 -4.68 -5.08
N VAL A 273 -14.37 -4.66 -3.76
CA VAL A 273 -13.61 -3.73 -2.93
C VAL A 273 -12.49 -4.48 -2.23
N MET A 274 -11.29 -3.89 -2.23
CA MET A 274 -10.13 -4.38 -1.50
C MET A 274 -9.72 -3.43 -0.37
N LEU A 275 -8.88 -3.93 0.53
CA LEU A 275 -8.19 -3.15 1.54
C LEU A 275 -6.90 -3.86 1.95
N TYR A 276 -5.99 -3.10 2.56
CA TYR A 276 -4.82 -3.65 3.24
C TYR A 276 -4.91 -3.36 4.73
N VAL A 277 -4.51 -4.34 5.55
CA VAL A 277 -4.51 -4.23 7.01
C VAL A 277 -3.35 -5.02 7.60
N GLU A 278 -2.64 -4.45 8.56
CA GLU A 278 -1.59 -5.16 9.30
C GLU A 278 -2.19 -6.37 10.03
N SER A 279 -1.53 -7.52 9.92
CA SER A 279 -2.00 -8.80 10.47
C SER A 279 -2.19 -8.77 12.00
N ASP A 280 -1.39 -7.98 12.70
CA ASP A 280 -1.45 -7.80 14.15
C ASP A 280 -2.53 -6.81 14.61
N ASN A 281 -3.14 -6.06 13.68
CA ASN A 281 -4.29 -5.20 13.95
C ASN A 281 -5.59 -6.03 14.00
N VAL A 282 -5.69 -6.89 15.00
CA VAL A 282 -6.81 -7.82 15.22
C VAL A 282 -8.16 -7.09 15.29
N ALA A 283 -8.19 -5.85 15.80
CA ALA A 283 -9.41 -5.04 15.88
C ALA A 283 -9.92 -4.60 14.50
N ALA A 284 -9.03 -4.11 13.63
CA ALA A 284 -9.37 -3.74 12.26
C ALA A 284 -9.77 -4.98 11.44
N VAL A 285 -8.98 -6.06 11.52
CA VAL A 285 -9.28 -7.34 10.83
C VAL A 285 -10.69 -7.84 11.19
N ARG A 286 -11.03 -7.87 12.50
CA ARG A 286 -12.39 -8.27 12.94
C ARG A 286 -13.49 -7.34 12.42
N THR A 287 -13.20 -6.04 12.30
CA THR A 287 -14.15 -5.07 11.76
C THR A 287 -14.44 -5.36 10.29
N TYR A 288 -13.41 -5.61 9.48
CA TYR A 288 -13.56 -5.95 8.07
C TYR A 288 -14.22 -7.32 7.86
N GLN A 289 -13.87 -8.33 8.65
CA GLN A 289 -14.53 -9.64 8.61
C GLN A 289 -16.04 -9.54 8.86
N ARG A 290 -16.48 -8.72 9.82
CA ARG A 290 -17.92 -8.47 10.06
C ARG A 290 -18.60 -7.74 8.91
N LEU A 291 -17.84 -6.99 8.13
CA LEU A 291 -18.30 -6.36 6.90
C LEU A 291 -18.16 -7.30 5.68
N GLY A 292 -17.94 -8.60 5.88
CA GLY A 292 -17.91 -9.59 4.80
C GLY A 292 -16.63 -9.64 4.00
N PHE A 293 -15.56 -8.97 4.45
CA PHE A 293 -14.24 -9.13 3.84
C PHE A 293 -13.61 -10.47 4.22
N THR A 294 -12.96 -11.09 3.24
CA THR A 294 -12.14 -12.28 3.42
C THR A 294 -10.71 -12.01 2.96
N THR A 295 -9.74 -12.69 3.56
CA THR A 295 -8.34 -12.63 3.11
C THR A 295 -8.25 -13.06 1.64
N TYR A 296 -7.55 -12.26 0.84
CA TYR A 296 -7.29 -12.52 -0.58
C TYR A 296 -5.81 -12.87 -0.80
N SER A 297 -4.90 -12.07 -0.25
CA SER A 297 -3.46 -12.30 -0.31
C SER A 297 -2.77 -11.73 0.92
N VAL A 298 -1.51 -12.10 1.14
CA VAL A 298 -0.66 -11.56 2.21
C VAL A 298 0.63 -11.09 1.59
N ASP A 299 1.03 -9.87 1.88
CA ASP A 299 2.36 -9.34 1.60
C ASP A 299 3.21 -9.50 2.85
N THR A 300 4.44 -10.00 2.72
CA THR A 300 5.32 -10.24 3.87
C THR A 300 6.58 -9.40 3.76
N ALA A 301 6.93 -8.69 4.83
CA ALA A 301 8.25 -8.13 5.02
C ALA A 301 9.19 -9.17 5.63
N TYR A 302 10.29 -9.46 4.96
CA TYR A 302 11.37 -10.31 5.46
C TYR A 302 12.55 -9.47 5.92
N ALA A 303 13.21 -9.85 7.01
CA ALA A 303 14.43 -9.20 7.48
C ALA A 303 15.47 -10.24 7.91
N PRO A 304 16.77 -9.89 7.97
CA PRO A 304 17.74 -10.71 8.69
C PRO A 304 17.25 -11.00 10.11
N ALA A 305 17.44 -12.23 10.58
CA ALA A 305 17.08 -12.57 11.96
C ALA A 305 17.80 -11.64 12.95
N PRO A 306 17.14 -11.19 14.04
CA PRO A 306 17.81 -10.49 15.11
C PRO A 306 18.97 -11.34 15.63
N GLY A 307 20.17 -10.76 15.63
CA GLY A 307 21.37 -11.40 16.19
C GLY A 307 21.32 -11.49 17.71
#